data_AF-A0A951HGJ9-F1
#
_entry.id   AF-A0A951HGJ9-F1
#
_cell.length_a   1.000
_cell.length_b   1.000
_cell.length_c   1.000
_cell.angle_alpha   90.00
_cell.angle_beta   90.00
_cell.angle_gamma   90.00
#
_symmetry.space_group_name_H-M   'P 1'
#
loop_
_entity.id
_entity.type
_entity.pdbx_description
1 polymer ?
#
loop_
_entity_poly.entity_id
_entity_poly.type
_entity_poly.pdbx_seq_one_letter_code
_entity_poly.pdbx_strand_id
1 'polypeptide(L)'
;MTRRLPWLGLLLAACAWAVSQQVASDAIFDACNRGQGGFVLLVCVIALAVDVGGGVFALAVWRGANGHKGTLFLGLLGVLLALLCGFAIILQAVSVLIIPPCAA
;
A
#
# COMPACT_ATOMS: atom_id res chain seq x y z
N MET A 1 26.26 7.41 11.77
CA MET A 1 25.57 7.09 10.50
C MET A 1 24.51 6.04 10.76
N THR A 2 23.23 6.42 10.83
CA THR A 2 22.13 5.44 10.96
C THR A 2 22.02 4.64 9.66
N ARG A 3 22.25 3.32 9.74
CA ARG A 3 22.14 2.39 8.60
C ARG A 3 20.67 2.29 8.18
N ARG A 4 20.23 3.16 7.25
CA ARG A 4 18.89 3.07 6.66
C ARG A 4 18.82 1.79 5.84
N LEU A 5 17.86 0.93 6.12
CA LEU A 5 17.61 -0.31 5.37
C LEU A 5 16.89 0.07 4.06
N PRO A 6 17.58 0.10 2.90
CA PRO A 6 17.02 0.72 1.68
C PRO A 6 15.82 -0.04 1.10
N TRP A 7 15.62 -1.28 1.51
CA TRP A 7 14.56 -2.19 1.06
C TRP A 7 13.28 -2.10 1.92
N LEU A 8 13.32 -1.39 3.05
CA LEU A 8 12.17 -1.30 3.95
C LEU A 8 10.96 -0.61 3.29
N GLY A 9 11.18 0.48 2.55
CA GLY A 9 10.11 1.19 1.86
C GLY A 9 9.41 0.33 0.80
N LEU A 10 10.18 -0.49 0.10
CA LEU A 10 9.68 -1.50 -0.86
C LEU A 10 8.78 -2.53 -0.18
N LEU A 11 9.24 -3.10 0.94
CA LEU A 11 8.46 -4.09 1.68
C LEU A 11 7.18 -3.50 2.28
N LEU A 12 7.25 -2.29 2.84
CA LEU A 12 6.07 -1.64 3.42
C LEU A 12 4.98 -1.41 2.36
N ALA A 13 5.33 -0.87 1.19
CA ALA A 13 4.39 -0.68 0.08
C ALA A 13 3.78 -2.01 -0.40
N ALA A 14 4.63 -3.02 -0.66
CA ALA A 14 4.18 -4.33 -1.13
C ALA A 14 3.28 -5.04 -0.11
N CYS A 15 3.66 -5.05 1.17
CA CYS A 15 2.88 -5.68 2.22
C CYS A 15 1.57 -4.93 2.49
N ALA A 16 1.57 -3.60 2.48
CA ALA A 16 0.37 -2.81 2.65
C ALA A 16 -0.68 -3.16 1.58
N TRP A 17 -0.27 -3.18 0.31
CA TRP A 17 -1.14 -3.56 -0.80
C TRP A 17 -1.58 -5.03 -0.73
N ALA A 18 -0.66 -5.97 -0.48
CA ALA A 18 -1.00 -7.40 -0.44
C ALA A 18 -2.01 -7.72 0.67
N VAL A 19 -1.82 -7.14 1.86
CA VAL A 19 -2.75 -7.33 3.00
C VAL A 19 -4.10 -6.68 2.70
N SER A 20 -4.12 -5.45 2.16
CA SER A 20 -5.41 -4.81 1.83
C SER A 20 -6.18 -5.56 0.76
N GLN A 21 -5.49 -6.12 -0.24
CA GLN A 21 -6.11 -6.92 -1.30
C GLN A 21 -6.69 -8.22 -0.77
N GLN A 22 -5.93 -8.98 0.03
CA GLN A 22 -6.43 -10.22 0.62
C GLN A 22 -7.68 -9.97 1.47
N VAL A 23 -7.63 -8.98 2.37
CA VAL A 23 -8.77 -8.68 3.25
C VAL A 23 -10.01 -8.26 2.46
N ALA A 24 -9.86 -7.46 1.41
CA ALA A 24 -11.01 -7.08 0.60
C ALA A 24 -11.56 -8.22 -0.25
N SER A 25 -10.68 -9.08 -0.79
CA SER A 25 -11.10 -10.28 -1.52
C SER A 25 -11.94 -11.19 -0.62
N ASP A 26 -11.44 -11.52 0.56
CA ASP A 26 -12.15 -12.38 1.52
C ASP A 26 -13.49 -11.74 1.97
N ALA A 27 -13.49 -10.43 2.23
CA ALA A 27 -14.68 -9.71 2.68
C ALA A 27 -15.78 -9.61 1.60
N ILE A 28 -15.42 -9.54 0.32
CA ILE A 28 -16.37 -9.41 -0.79
C ILE A 28 -16.85 -10.78 -1.28
N PHE A 29 -15.97 -11.77 -1.39
CA PHE A 29 -16.29 -13.06 -2.02
C PHE A 29 -16.68 -14.16 -1.03
N ASP A 30 -16.03 -14.24 0.14
CA ASP A 30 -16.23 -15.35 1.07
C ASP A 30 -17.18 -15.01 2.23
N ALA A 31 -17.06 -13.80 2.78
CA ALA A 31 -17.79 -13.37 3.98
C ALA A 31 -18.81 -12.25 3.71
N CYS A 32 -19.40 -12.26 2.50
CA CYS A 32 -20.25 -11.18 2.01
C CYS A 32 -21.39 -10.84 2.98
N ASN A 33 -21.27 -9.69 3.66
CA ASN A 33 -22.27 -9.15 4.58
C ASN A 33 -22.35 -7.63 4.41
N ARG A 34 -23.54 -7.04 4.59
CA ARG A 34 -23.81 -5.59 4.40
C ARG A 34 -22.90 -4.68 5.25
N GLY A 35 -22.36 -5.18 6.36
CA GLY A 35 -21.42 -4.43 7.22
C GLY A 35 -19.96 -4.43 6.77
N GLN A 36 -19.56 -5.26 5.79
CA GLN A 36 -18.16 -5.46 5.42
C GLN A 36 -17.55 -4.27 4.68
N GLY A 37 -18.35 -3.48 3.96
CA GLY A 37 -17.84 -2.32 3.21
C GLY A 37 -17.12 -1.30 4.09
N GLY A 38 -17.67 -1.01 5.28
CA GLY A 38 -17.03 -0.11 6.24
C GLY A 38 -15.71 -0.65 6.79
N PHE A 39 -15.63 -1.97 7.02
CA PHE A 39 -14.40 -2.64 7.45
C PHE A 39 -13.31 -2.59 6.37
N VAL A 40 -13.66 -2.88 5.12
CA VAL A 40 -12.71 -2.80 3.99
C VAL A 40 -12.19 -1.38 3.81
N LEU A 41 -13.05 -0.35 3.93
CA LEU A 41 -12.61 1.04 3.87
C LEU A 41 -11.60 1.39 4.97
N LEU A 42 -11.85 0.95 6.21
CA LEU A 42 -10.90 1.15 7.31
C LEU A 42 -9.54 0.51 6.99
N VAL A 43 -9.55 -0.71 6.47
CA VAL A 43 -8.33 -1.45 6.08
C VAL A 43 -7.60 -0.72 4.95
N CYS A 44 -8.31 -0.22 3.93
CA CYS A 44 -7.73 0.58 2.86
C CYS A 44 -7.08 1.86 3.40
N VAL A 45 -7.70 2.56 4.36
CA VAL A 45 -7.13 3.77 4.98
C VAL A 45 -5.83 3.45 5.72
N ILE A 46 -5.81 2.37 6.52
CA ILE A 46 -4.61 1.95 7.24
C ILE A 46 -3.52 1.53 6.27
N ALA A 47 -3.84 0.72 5.26
CA ALA A 47 -2.90 0.29 4.24
C ALA A 47 -2.31 1.48 3.47
N LEU A 48 -3.14 2.46 3.11
CA LEU A 48 -2.68 3.68 2.45
C LEU A 48 -1.73 4.48 3.34
N ALA A 49 -2.01 4.59 4.64
CA ALA A 49 -1.10 5.27 5.58
C ALA A 49 0.26 4.56 5.67
N VAL A 50 0.28 3.21 5.70
CA VAL A 50 1.51 2.41 5.70
C VAL A 50 2.28 2.58 4.38
N ASP A 51 1.58 2.53 3.25
CA ASP A 51 2.15 2.72 1.91
C ASP A 51 2.78 4.11 1.74
N VAL A 52 2.08 5.17 2.14
CA VAL A 52 2.61 6.55 2.17
C VAL A 52 3.83 6.63 3.09
N GLY A 53 3.80 6.00 4.26
CA GLY A 53 4.96 5.90 5.15
C GLY A 53 6.16 5.22 4.48
N GLY A 54 5.91 4.12 3.76
CA GLY A 54 6.92 3.41 2.97
C GLY A 54 7.50 4.26 1.83
N GLY A 55 6.65 4.99 1.11
CA GLY A 55 7.03 5.90 0.03
C GLY A 55 7.86 7.09 0.53
N VAL A 56 7.46 7.72 1.65
CA VAL A 56 8.24 8.80 2.28
C VAL A 56 9.60 8.28 2.75
N PHE A 57 9.65 7.08 3.32
CA PHE A 57 10.91 6.45 3.71
C PHE A 57 11.81 6.16 2.50
N ALA A 58 11.26 5.62 1.41
CA ALA A 58 11.99 5.37 0.17
C ALA A 58 12.52 6.67 -0.46
N LEU A 59 11.73 7.75 -0.42
CA LEU A 59 12.14 9.09 -0.87
C LEU A 59 13.29 9.64 -0.02
N ALA A 60 13.25 9.44 1.30
CA ALA A 60 14.32 9.83 2.21
C ALA A 60 15.61 9.02 1.97
N VAL A 61 15.50 7.74 1.62
CA VAL A 61 16.64 6.89 1.21
C VAL A 61 17.24 7.39 -0.11
N TRP A 62 16.40 7.69 -1.10
CA TRP A 62 16.85 8.20 -2.40
C TRP A 62 17.59 9.54 -2.27
N ARG A 63 17.01 10.51 -1.54
CA ARG A 63 17.62 11.83 -1.33
C ARG A 63 18.92 11.79 -0.51
N GLY A 64 19.06 10.79 0.37
CA GLY A 64 20.24 10.63 1.24
C GLY A 64 21.35 9.75 0.65
N ALA A 65 21.17 9.21 -0.55
CA ALA A 65 22.14 8.30 -1.15
C ALA A 65 23.30 9.07 -1.79
N ASN A 66 24.40 9.21 -1.05
CA ASN A 66 25.66 9.82 -1.52
C ASN A 66 26.37 8.91 -2.56
N GLY A 67 25.87 8.86 -3.80
CA GLY A 67 26.55 8.21 -4.93
C GLY A 67 26.50 6.67 -4.98
N HIS A 68 25.95 6.01 -3.96
CA HIS A 68 25.72 4.55 -4.02
C HIS A 68 24.57 4.21 -4.98
N LYS A 69 24.92 3.81 -6.21
CA LYS A 69 23.97 3.50 -7.30
C LYS A 69 22.87 2.51 -6.88
N GLY A 70 23.19 1.48 -6.11
CA GLY A 70 22.20 0.49 -5.65
C GLY A 70 21.17 1.08 -4.68
N THR A 71 21.59 1.98 -3.78
CA THR A 71 20.68 2.64 -2.83
C THR A 71 19.80 3.67 -3.53
N LEU A 72 20.34 4.39 -4.52
CA LEU A 72 19.56 5.29 -5.37
C LEU A 72 18.47 4.54 -6.14
N PHE A 73 18.83 3.41 -6.77
CA PHE A 73 17.87 2.58 -7.50
C PHE A 73 16.77 2.05 -6.60
N LEU A 74 17.12 1.47 -5.44
CA LEU A 74 16.14 0.94 -4.49
C LEU A 74 15.22 2.03 -3.92
N GLY A 75 15.75 3.22 -3.65
CA GLY A 75 14.96 4.36 -3.21
C GLY A 75 13.94 4.81 -4.26
N LEU A 76 14.38 4.97 -5.53
CA LEU A 76 13.49 5.35 -6.62
C LEU A 76 12.43 4.28 -6.90
N LEU A 77 12.85 3.01 -6.94
CA LEU A 77 11.96 1.87 -7.13
C LEU A 77 10.91 1.79 -6.02
N GLY A 78 11.30 2.03 -4.77
CA GLY A 78 10.36 2.06 -3.65
C GLY A 78 9.35 3.19 -3.73
N VAL A 79 9.75 4.38 -4.19
CA VAL A 79 8.80 5.49 -4.43
C VAL A 79 7.82 5.14 -5.54
N LEU A 80 8.31 4.59 -6.66
CA LEU A 80 7.45 4.16 -7.77
C LEU A 80 6.48 3.06 -7.36
N LEU A 81 6.95 2.08 -6.58
CA LEU A 81 6.10 1.02 -6.08
C LEU A 81 5.03 1.56 -5.13
N ALA A 82 5.39 2.45 -4.20
CA ALA A 82 4.41 3.07 -3.31
C ALA A 82 3.34 3.84 -4.09
N LEU A 83 3.71 4.62 -5.11
CA LEU A 83 2.72 5.30 -5.97
C LEU A 83 1.77 4.31 -6.66
N LEU A 84 2.29 3.20 -7.16
CA LEU A 84 1.50 2.16 -7.81
C LEU A 84 0.55 1.45 -6.82
N CYS A 85 1.08 1.05 -5.66
CA CYS A 85 0.33 0.38 -4.60
C CYS A 85 -0.74 1.31 -4.01
N GLY A 86 -0.39 2.56 -3.70
CA GLY A 86 -1.34 3.58 -3.25
C GLY A 86 -2.46 3.81 -4.25
N PHE A 87 -2.15 3.89 -5.55
CA PHE A 87 -3.17 3.98 -6.60
C PHE A 87 -4.13 2.78 -6.58
N ALA A 88 -3.59 1.55 -6.47
CA ALA A 88 -4.40 0.34 -6.38
C ALA A 88 -5.29 0.30 -5.12
N ILE A 89 -4.78 0.73 -3.97
CA ILE A 89 -5.55 0.82 -2.71
C ILE A 89 -6.69 1.83 -2.85
N ILE A 90 -6.45 2.98 -3.49
CA ILE A 90 -7.50 3.99 -3.74
C ILE A 90 -8.60 3.42 -4.64
N LEU A 91 -8.24 2.76 -5.74
CA LEU A 91 -9.22 2.13 -6.62
C LEU A 91 -10.04 1.07 -5.89
N GLN A 92 -9.42 0.29 -5.02
CA GLN A 92 -10.10 -0.69 -4.18
C GLN A 92 -11.05 -0.02 -3.16
N ALA A 93 -10.67 1.09 -2.54
CA ALA A 93 -11.56 1.83 -1.65
C ALA A 93 -12.77 2.40 -2.41
N VAL A 94 -12.55 2.91 -3.62
CA VAL A 94 -13.61 3.43 -4.49
C VAL A 94 -14.55 2.32 -4.96
N SER A 95 -14.03 1.12 -5.29
CA SER A 95 -14.88 0.02 -5.75
C SER A 95 -15.88 -0.42 -4.68
N VAL A 96 -15.50 -0.40 -3.40
CA VAL A 96 -16.39 -0.71 -2.26
C VAL A 96 -17.54 0.30 -2.12
N LEU A 97 -17.35 1.55 -2.56
CA LEU A 97 -18.38 2.58 -2.51
C LEU A 97 -19.35 2.51 -3.70
N ILE A 98 -18.87 2.05 -4.85
CA ILE A 98 -19.65 1.98 -6.10
C ILE A 98 -20.43 0.66 -6.17
N ILE A 99 -19.80 -0.45 -5.80
CA ILE A 99 -20.37 -1.78 -5.96
C ILE A 99 -21.18 -2.10 -4.69
N PRO A 100 -22.51 -2.27 -4.79
CA PRO A 100 -23.31 -2.63 -3.63
C PRO A 100 -22.83 -3.98 -3.07
N PRO A 101 -22.49 -4.06 -1.77
CA PRO A 101 -22.08 -5.31 -1.17
C PRO A 101 -23.25 -6.29 -1.24
N CYS A 102 -22.99 -7.46 -1.85
CA CYS A 102 -23.93 -8.59 -1.91
C CYS A 102 -25.25 -8.25 -2.63
N ALA A 103 -25.18 -7.82 -3.89
CA ALA A 103 -26.35 -7.78 -4.77
C ALA A 103 -26.72 -9.20 -5.24
N ALA A 104 -27.29 -9.98 -4.33
CA ALA A 104 -28.03 -11.20 -4.62
C ALA A 104 -29.44 -11.07 -4.03
#